data_AF-A0A379WC93-F1
#
_entry.id   AF-A0A379WC93-F1
#
_cell.length_a   1.000
_cell.length_b   1.000
_cell.length_c   1.000
_cell.angle_alpha   90.00
_cell.angle_beta   90.00
_cell.angle_gamma   90.00
#
_symmetry.space_group_name_H-M   'P 1'
#
loop_
_entity.id
_entity.type
_entity.pdbx_description
1 polymer ?
#
loop_
_entity_poly.entity_id
_entity_poly.type
_entity_poly.pdbx_seq_one_letter_code
_entity_poly.pdbx_strand_id
1 'polypeptide(L)'
;MADGKLNRPCRIYAPVGTHETLLAYLVRRLLENGANTSFVNRIADATLPLDELVADPVEAVENWRSRKVRLAYRIRKFRCRAICTAKVG
;
A
#
# COMPACT_ATOMS: atom_id res chain seq x y z
N MET A 1 34.28 6.29 -17.37
CA MET A 1 33.55 5.37 -16.47
C MET A 1 32.20 6.03 -16.19
N ALA A 2 31.11 5.50 -16.74
CA ALA A 2 29.89 6.29 -16.97
C ALA A 2 28.97 6.39 -15.73
N ASP A 3 28.67 7.63 -15.33
CA ASP A 3 27.43 8.14 -14.72
C ASP A 3 26.70 7.25 -13.71
N GLY A 4 26.94 7.44 -12.40
CA GLY A 4 25.93 7.31 -11.32
C GLY A 4 25.06 6.05 -11.21
N LYS A 5 25.32 5.00 -11.99
CA LYS A 5 24.47 3.79 -12.07
C LYS A 5 24.87 2.79 -11.00
N LEU A 6 23.89 2.04 -10.48
CA LEU A 6 24.06 1.09 -9.37
C LEU A 6 24.84 -0.20 -9.72
N ASN A 7 25.43 -0.30 -10.92
CA ASN A 7 26.13 -1.48 -11.42
C ASN A 7 25.40 -2.81 -11.15
N ARG A 8 24.07 -2.81 -11.32
CA ARG A 8 23.22 -3.99 -11.16
C ARG A 8 22.51 -4.30 -12.47
N PRO A 9 22.59 -5.54 -12.98
CA PRO A 9 21.88 -5.91 -14.21
C PRO A 9 20.37 -5.95 -13.97
N CYS A 10 19.60 -5.43 -14.92
CA CYS A 10 18.14 -5.54 -14.97
C CYS A 10 17.74 -6.19 -16.30
N ARG A 11 16.81 -7.16 -16.27
CA ARG A 11 16.29 -7.81 -17.47
C ARG A 11 14.93 -7.23 -17.82
N ILE A 12 14.77 -6.79 -19.07
CA ILE A 12 13.52 -6.20 -19.55
C ILE A 12 12.61 -7.32 -20.04
N TYR A 13 11.38 -7.35 -19.54
CA TYR A 13 10.33 -8.22 -20.08
C TYR A 13 9.73 -7.59 -21.35
N ALA A 14 9.84 -8.30 -22.48
CA ALA A 14 9.38 -7.83 -23.78
C ALA A 14 8.23 -8.72 -24.30
N PRO A 15 6.96 -8.29 -24.14
CA PRO A 15 5.82 -9.04 -24.66
C PRO A 15 5.79 -8.99 -26.20
N VAL A 16 5.63 -10.15 -26.84
CA VAL A 16 5.55 -10.30 -28.31
C VAL A 16 4.25 -11.02 -28.66
N GLY A 17 3.43 -10.43 -29.54
CA GLY A 17 2.16 -11.02 -29.98
C GLY A 17 1.33 -10.06 -30.84
N THR A 18 0.26 -10.59 -31.44
CA THR A 18 -0.74 -9.83 -32.19
C THR A 18 -1.79 -9.21 -31.25
N HIS A 19 -2.58 -8.25 -31.76
CA HIS A 19 -3.61 -7.53 -30.98
C HIS A 19 -4.62 -8.47 -30.28
N GLU A 20 -4.96 -9.60 -30.91
CA GLU A 20 -5.87 -10.63 -30.37
C GLU A 20 -5.37 -11.25 -29.06
N THR A 21 -4.06 -11.38 -28.91
CA THR A 21 -3.42 -11.97 -27.72
C THR A 21 -3.09 -10.94 -26.63
N LEU A 22 -3.15 -9.64 -26.96
CA LEU A 22 -2.68 -8.56 -26.11
C LEU A 22 -3.72 -8.10 -25.08
N LEU A 23 -5.02 -8.31 -25.34
CA LEU A 23 -6.10 -7.73 -24.53
C LEU A 23 -5.97 -8.09 -23.04
N ALA A 24 -5.79 -9.37 -22.72
CA ALA A 24 -5.65 -9.82 -21.33
C ALA A 24 -4.36 -9.30 -20.66
N TYR A 25 -3.29 -9.08 -21.42
CA TYR A 25 -2.07 -8.47 -20.90
C TYR A 25 -2.26 -6.97 -20.66
N LEU A 26 -2.88 -6.27 -21.60
CA LEU A 26 -3.17 -4.84 -21.51
C LEU A 26 -4.06 -4.53 -20.31
N VAL A 27 -5.16 -5.27 -20.10
CA VAL A 27 -6.05 -5.06 -18.95
C VAL A 27 -5.29 -5.20 -17.63
N ARG A 28 -4.39 -6.18 -17.50
CA ARG A 28 -3.53 -6.32 -16.31
C ARG A 28 -2.65 -5.08 -16.09
N ARG A 29 -2.01 -4.59 -17.16
CA ARG A 29 -1.20 -3.37 -17.11
C ARG A 29 -2.02 -2.12 -16.77
N LEU A 30 -3.27 -2.03 -17.24
CA LEU A 30 -4.14 -0.91 -16.91
C LEU A 30 -4.52 -0.92 -15.42
N LEU A 31 -4.90 -2.08 -14.87
CA LEU A 31 -5.20 -2.22 -13.44
C LEU A 31 -3.99 -1.91 -12.57
N GLU A 32 -2.81 -2.37 -12.96
CA GLU A 32 -1.57 -2.13 -12.23
C GLU A 32 -1.13 -0.66 -12.25
N ASN A 33 -1.27 0.03 -13.39
CA ASN A 33 -0.87 1.44 -13.51
C ASN A 33 -1.93 2.42 -13.02
N GLY A 34 -3.22 2.06 -13.04
CA GLY A 34 -4.32 2.94 -12.61
C GLY A 34 -4.69 2.79 -11.13
N ALA A 35 -4.16 1.79 -10.42
CA ALA A 35 -4.44 1.61 -9.01
C ALA A 35 -3.76 2.72 -8.18
N ASN A 36 -4.53 3.41 -7.32
CA ASN A 36 -4.00 4.44 -6.41
C ASN A 36 -2.99 3.91 -5.38
N THR A 37 -2.99 2.60 -5.12
CA THR A 37 -2.00 1.90 -4.28
C THR A 37 -0.71 1.58 -5.04
N SER A 38 -0.70 1.69 -6.37
CA SER A 38 0.46 1.43 -7.20
C SER A 38 1.51 2.52 -7.03
N PHE A 39 2.77 2.10 -6.83
CA PHE A 39 3.90 3.02 -6.79
C PHE A 39 4.00 3.85 -8.07
N VAL A 40 3.79 3.23 -9.24
CA VAL A 40 3.87 3.90 -10.55
C VAL A 40 2.79 4.96 -10.72
N ASN A 41 1.59 4.73 -10.15
CA ASN A 41 0.54 5.73 -10.14
C ASN A 41 0.88 6.89 -9.18
N ARG A 42 1.35 6.56 -7.97
CA ARG A 42 1.63 7.55 -6.92
C ARG A 42 2.83 8.45 -7.24
N ILE A 43 3.86 7.94 -7.91
CA ILE A 43 5.03 8.75 -8.29
C ILE A 43 4.71 9.81 -9.36
N ALA A 44 3.64 9.61 -10.14
CA ALA A 44 3.18 10.61 -11.10
C ALA A 44 2.45 11.79 -10.43
N ASP A 45 2.04 11.65 -9.17
CA ASP A 45 1.42 12.72 -8.39
C ASP A 45 2.49 13.60 -7.73
N ALA A 46 2.66 14.81 -8.28
CA ALA A 46 3.63 15.79 -7.76
C ALA A 46 3.26 16.38 -6.39
N THR A 47 2.03 16.15 -5.90
CA THR A 47 1.58 16.66 -4.60
C THR A 47 1.96 15.73 -3.45
N LEU A 48 2.32 14.48 -3.75
CA LEU A 48 2.68 13.47 -2.75
C LEU A 48 4.14 13.64 -2.31
N PRO A 49 4.42 13.78 -0.99
CA PRO A 49 5.79 13.82 -0.48
C PRO A 49 6.56 12.53 -0.77
N LEU A 50 7.85 12.66 -1.09
CA LEU A 50 8.70 11.50 -1.37
C LEU A 50 8.80 10.54 -0.17
N ASP A 51 8.91 11.08 1.05
CA ASP A 51 8.99 10.25 2.28
C ASP A 51 7.75 9.38 2.47
N GLU A 52 6.58 9.84 2.00
CA GLU A 52 5.34 9.04 2.04
C GLU A 52 5.27 8.00 0.91
N LEU A 53 5.89 8.30 -0.23
CA LEU A 53 5.96 7.38 -1.36
C LEU A 53 6.88 6.18 -1.06
N VAL A 54 8.02 6.42 -0.39
CA VAL A 54 9.02 5.39 -0.06
C VAL A 54 9.00 4.94 1.41
N ALA A 55 7.88 5.19 2.11
CA ALA A 55 7.70 4.79 3.50
C ALA A 55 7.91 3.27 3.70
N ASP A 56 8.46 2.88 4.85
CA ASP A 56 8.75 1.48 5.17
C ASP A 56 7.44 0.67 5.35
N PRO A 57 7.20 -0.38 4.56
CA PRO A 57 6.02 -1.23 4.71
C PRO A 57 5.94 -1.93 6.07
N VAL A 58 7.07 -2.24 6.72
CA VAL A 58 7.10 -2.88 8.05
C VAL A 58 6.55 -1.93 9.11
N GLU A 59 7.05 -0.69 9.11
CA GLU A 59 6.58 0.35 10.02
C GLU A 59 5.09 0.66 9.78
N ALA A 60 4.66 0.74 8.52
CA ALA A 60 3.26 0.95 8.17
C ALA A 60 2.35 -0.14 8.76
N VAL A 61 2.78 -1.42 8.71
CA VAL A 61 2.03 -2.55 9.26
C VAL A 61 2.00 -2.52 10.79
N GLU A 62 3.12 -2.25 11.46
CA GLU A 62 3.16 -2.16 12.93
C GLU A 62 2.32 -1.00 13.46
N ASN A 63 2.33 0.14 12.77
CA ASN A 63 1.45 1.27 13.07
C ASN A 63 -0.02 0.90 12.90
N TRP A 64 -0.35 0.16 11.83
CA TRP A 64 -1.70 -0.37 11.62
C TRP A 64 -2.14 -1.34 12.72
N ARG A 65 -1.26 -2.27 13.11
CA ARG A 65 -1.51 -3.24 14.18
C ARG A 65 -1.75 -2.54 15.51
N SER A 66 -0.88 -1.60 15.85
CA SER A 66 -0.99 -0.78 17.07
C SER A 66 -2.31 -0.01 17.14
N ARG A 67 -2.75 0.57 16.01
CA ARG A 67 -4.05 1.26 15.91
C ARG A 67 -5.23 0.31 16.11
N LYS A 68 -5.23 -0.86 15.47
CA LYS A 68 -6.30 -1.87 15.63
C LYS A 68 -6.38 -2.40 17.06
N VAL A 69 -5.25 -2.72 17.68
CA VAL A 69 -5.19 -3.19 19.07
C VAL A 69 -5.74 -2.11 20.02
N ARG A 70 -5.33 -0.85 19.83
CA ARG A 70 -5.85 0.29 20.61
C ARG A 70 -7.36 0.44 20.45
N LEU A 71 -7.88 0.35 19.23
CA LEU A 71 -9.31 0.43 18.95
C LEU A 71 -10.09 -0.70 19.65
N ALA A 72 -9.60 -1.94 19.53
CA ALA A 72 -10.22 -3.10 20.18
C ALA A 72 -10.23 -2.99 21.71
N TYR A 73 -9.12 -2.53 22.32
CA TYR A 73 -9.04 -2.26 23.75
C TYR A 73 -10.04 -1.18 24.17
N ARG A 74 -10.15 -0.09 23.41
CA ARG A 74 -11.05 1.02 23.72
C ARG A 74 -12.52 0.59 23.67
N ILE A 75 -12.92 -0.19 22.67
CA ILE A 75 -14.27 -0.77 22.56
C ILE A 75 -14.57 -1.67 23.76
N ARG A 76 -13.62 -2.56 24.13
CA ARG A 76 -13.78 -3.46 25.27
C ARG A 76 -13.91 -2.70 26.59
N LYS A 77 -13.08 -1.67 26.80
CA LYS A 77 -13.11 -0.82 28.00
C LYS A 77 -14.43 -0.04 28.12
N PHE A 78 -14.94 0.49 27.00
CA PHE A 78 -16.24 1.17 26.98
C PHE A 78 -17.38 0.23 27.38
N ARG A 79 -17.37 -1.01 26.86
CA ARG A 79 -18.38 -2.04 27.15
C ARG A 79 -18.34 -2.50 28.62
N CYS A 80 -17.15 -2.69 29.22
CA CYS A 80 -17.02 -2.99 30.65
C CYS A 80 -17.52 -1.84 31.53
N ARG A 81 -17.21 -0.59 31.19
CA ARG A 81 -17.65 0.57 31.97
C ARG A 81 -19.18 0.70 31.97
N ALA A 82 -19.82 0.51 30.82
CA ALA A 82 -21.28 0.51 30.69
C ALA A 82 -21.94 -0.61 31.53
N ILE A 83 -21.35 -1.80 31.59
CA ILE A 83 -21.86 -2.91 32.42
C ILE A 83 -21.71 -2.58 33.91
N CYS A 84 -20.56 -2.03 34.34
CA CYS A 84 -20.37 -1.65 35.73
C CYS A 84 -21.36 -0.55 36.15
N THR A 85 -21.54 0.51 35.35
CA THR A 85 -22.51 1.58 35.67
C THR A 85 -23.95 1.08 35.71
N ALA A 86 -24.30 0.07 34.90
CA ALA A 86 -25.63 -0.54 34.92
C ALA A 86 -25.88 -1.50 36.11
N LYS A 87 -24.84 -1.83 36.89
CA LYS A 87 -24.93 -2.79 38.00
C LYS A 87 -24.82 -2.16 39.39
N VAL A 88 -24.54 -0.86 39.47
CA VAL A 88 -24.53 -0.03 40.70
C VAL A 88 -25.75 0.88 40.82
N GLY A 89 -26.80 0.66 40.01
CA GLY A 89 -28.09 1.36 40.08
C GLY A 89 -29.20 0.45 40.54
#